data_AF-A0A168CAS7-F1
#
_entry.id   AF-A0A168CAS7-F1
#
_cell.length_a   1.000
_cell.length_b   1.000
_cell.length_c   1.000
_cell.angle_alpha   90.00
_cell.angle_beta   90.00
_cell.angle_gamma   90.00
#
_symmetry.space_group_name_H-M   'P 1'
#
loop_
_entity.id
_entity.type
_entity.pdbx_description
1 polymer ?
#
loop_
_entity_poly.entity_id
_entity_poly.type
_entity_poly.pdbx_seq_one_letter_code
_entity_poly.pdbx_strand_id
1 'polypeptide(L)'
;MNAAATETIELRNSIKRRLMNIHGFWFHDTRPMTGRDKRDDDVINSLHAENKAPSGPEAARQRLTRLMLESNCSWDILVAKGPKSLWARVGRASNGSLPRSIVRDLVLAFVRARGRFLRRFPRKDPHDVDNMLAAYAQHLLEKFQELKQKVIRGLHVHWYLSEKDIQAVESIKPQGPARQLSRNKFELSESARNMLVPVRCLSPIGKFKGNLMGMAEEEIQNLLTVRRDEQL
;
A
#
# COMPACT_ATOMS: atom_id res chain seq x y z
N MET A 1 13.23 -31.30 10.38
CA MET A 1 12.30 -30.23 9.96
C MET A 1 11.52 -30.73 8.74
N ASN A 2 10.18 -30.68 8.76
CA ASN A 2 9.33 -31.19 7.69
C ASN A 2 9.36 -30.27 6.46
N ALA A 3 9.48 -30.84 5.26
CA ALA A 3 9.50 -30.10 3.98
C ALA A 3 8.30 -29.15 3.78
N ALA A 4 7.10 -29.57 4.20
CA ALA A 4 5.88 -28.75 4.14
C ALA A 4 5.96 -27.50 5.04
N ALA A 5 6.65 -27.57 6.18
CA ALA A 5 6.84 -26.42 7.06
C ALA A 5 7.83 -25.41 6.45
N THR A 6 8.88 -25.91 5.78
CA THR A 6 9.87 -25.09 5.06
C THR A 6 9.23 -24.36 3.87
N GLU A 7 8.45 -25.08 3.06
CA GLU A 7 7.73 -24.51 1.89
C GLU A 7 6.76 -23.40 2.31
N THR A 8 6.07 -23.56 3.45
CA THR A 8 5.18 -22.55 4.01
C THR A 8 5.93 -21.30 4.50
N ILE A 9 7.17 -21.43 5.00
CA ILE A 9 8.00 -20.29 5.43
C ILE A 9 8.53 -19.52 4.21
N GLU A 10 9.01 -20.24 3.19
CA GLU A 10 9.52 -19.63 1.97
C GLU A 10 8.44 -18.84 1.22
N LEU A 11 7.24 -19.41 1.13
CA LEU A 11 6.10 -18.73 0.52
C LEU A 11 5.70 -17.46 1.29
N ARG A 12 5.65 -17.52 2.64
CA ARG A 12 5.37 -16.34 3.48
C ARG A 12 6.40 -15.24 3.26
N ASN A 13 7.68 -15.60 3.23
CA ASN A 13 8.78 -14.66 2.99
C ASN A 13 8.71 -14.06 1.58
N SER A 14 8.33 -14.86 0.57
CA SER A 14 8.13 -14.41 -0.81
C SER A 14 6.99 -13.39 -0.90
N ILE A 15 5.85 -13.66 -0.25
CA ILE A 15 4.71 -12.73 -0.18
C ILE A 15 5.14 -11.43 0.53
N LYS A 16 5.75 -11.53 1.71
CA LYS A 16 6.22 -10.37 2.48
C LYS A 16 7.15 -9.50 1.65
N ARG A 17 8.17 -10.12 1.04
CA ARG A 17 9.16 -9.43 0.20
C ARG A 17 8.48 -8.76 -1.00
N ARG A 18 7.55 -9.44 -1.66
CA ARG A 18 6.85 -8.85 -2.81
C ARG A 18 6.01 -7.65 -2.41
N LEU A 19 5.24 -7.75 -1.32
CA LEU A 19 4.38 -6.69 -0.80
C LEU A 19 5.18 -5.46 -0.37
N MET A 20 6.33 -5.66 0.31
CA MET A 20 7.18 -4.56 0.75
C MET A 20 7.95 -3.86 -0.39
N ASN A 21 8.12 -4.53 -1.55
CA ASN A 21 8.85 -4.01 -2.72
C ASN A 21 7.94 -3.53 -3.86
N ILE A 22 6.65 -3.27 -3.59
CA ILE A 22 5.74 -2.68 -4.57
C ILE A 22 6.14 -1.22 -4.82
N HIS A 23 6.28 -0.86 -6.10
CA HIS A 23 6.64 0.51 -6.47
C HIS A 23 5.53 1.50 -6.03
N GLY A 24 5.95 2.68 -5.57
CA GLY A 24 5.06 3.69 -5.01
C GLY A 24 4.86 3.61 -3.50
N PHE A 25 5.45 2.61 -2.84
CA PHE A 25 5.43 2.43 -1.39
C PHE A 25 6.84 2.36 -0.83
N TRP A 26 7.00 2.79 0.43
CA TRP A 26 8.24 2.62 1.16
C TRP A 26 7.99 2.06 2.56
N PHE A 27 8.65 0.93 2.84
CA PHE A 27 8.71 0.29 4.15
C PHE A 27 10.15 0.37 4.65
N HIS A 28 10.34 0.34 5.97
CA HIS A 28 11.69 0.18 6.53
C HIS A 28 12.11 -1.27 6.36
N ASP A 29 13.33 -1.50 5.88
CA ASP A 29 13.85 -2.85 5.66
C ASP A 29 14.02 -3.63 6.98
N THR A 30 14.26 -2.91 8.08
CA THR A 30 14.51 -3.49 9.42
C THR A 30 13.28 -3.51 10.31
N ARG A 31 12.11 -3.05 9.83
CA ARG A 31 10.88 -3.04 10.64
C ARG A 31 9.79 -3.89 10.01
N PRO A 32 8.93 -4.50 10.81
CA PRO A 32 7.75 -5.18 10.32
C PRO A 32 6.83 -4.21 9.56
N MET A 33 6.14 -4.72 8.54
CA MET A 33 5.20 -3.99 7.70
C MET A 33 4.11 -3.30 8.53
N THR A 34 3.54 -4.02 9.50
CA THR A 34 2.51 -3.52 10.43
C THR A 34 3.07 -2.97 11.74
N GLY A 35 4.39 -3.01 11.92
CA GLY A 35 5.08 -2.60 13.15
C GLY A 35 5.22 -3.69 14.21
N ARG A 36 4.72 -4.92 13.98
CA ARG A 36 4.93 -6.09 14.86
C ARG A 36 5.13 -7.37 14.03
N ASP A 37 6.17 -8.16 14.26
CA ASP A 37 6.47 -9.34 13.42
C ASP A 37 5.37 -10.41 13.47
N LYS A 38 4.90 -10.76 14.67
CA LYS A 38 3.77 -11.70 14.83
C LYS A 38 2.54 -11.24 14.05
N ARG A 39 2.35 -9.93 13.93
CA ARG A 39 1.21 -9.35 13.22
C ARG A 39 1.37 -9.42 11.70
N ASP A 40 2.59 -9.29 11.19
CA ASP A 40 2.88 -9.51 9.78
C ASP A 40 2.61 -10.97 9.40
N ASP A 41 3.00 -11.92 10.25
CA ASP A 41 2.71 -13.34 10.03
C ASP A 41 1.21 -13.61 10.00
N ASP A 42 0.44 -13.07 10.94
CA ASP A 42 -1.03 -13.18 10.94
C ASP A 42 -1.64 -12.61 9.65
N VAL A 43 -1.14 -11.47 9.18
CA VAL A 43 -1.60 -10.80 7.95
C VAL A 43 -1.29 -11.66 6.73
N ILE A 44 -0.06 -12.16 6.60
CA ILE A 44 0.35 -13.01 5.48
C ILE A 44 -0.44 -14.31 5.48
N ASN A 45 -0.60 -14.94 6.65
CA ASN A 45 -1.43 -16.13 6.82
C ASN A 45 -2.87 -15.85 6.43
N SER A 46 -3.43 -14.69 6.81
CA SER A 46 -4.81 -14.35 6.45
C SER A 46 -4.97 -14.03 4.96
N LEU A 47 -3.96 -13.43 4.31
CA LEU A 47 -3.95 -13.24 2.86
C LEU A 47 -3.83 -14.57 2.10
N HIS A 48 -3.14 -15.54 2.70
CA HIS A 48 -2.92 -16.88 2.18
C HIS A 48 -4.09 -17.86 2.48
N ALA A 49 -4.79 -17.67 3.61
CA ALA A 49 -5.89 -18.52 4.03
C ALA A 49 -7.11 -18.28 3.14
N GLU A 50 -7.29 -19.17 2.16
CA GLU A 50 -8.53 -19.90 1.89
C GLU A 50 -8.30 -20.93 0.77
N ASN A 51 -8.83 -22.14 0.99
CA ASN A 51 -8.76 -23.35 0.16
C ASN A 51 -9.37 -23.22 -1.27
N LYS A 52 -9.53 -22.02 -1.84
CA LYS A 52 -10.16 -21.81 -3.16
C LYS A 52 -9.59 -20.65 -3.99
N ALA A 53 -8.49 -20.00 -3.59
CA ALA A 53 -7.89 -18.91 -4.35
C ALA A 53 -6.42 -19.21 -4.71
N PRO A 54 -5.87 -18.64 -5.80
CA PRO A 54 -4.47 -18.83 -6.15
C PRO A 54 -3.56 -18.45 -4.97
N SER A 55 -2.60 -19.30 -4.64
CA SER A 55 -1.63 -19.04 -3.58
C SER A 55 -0.47 -18.18 -4.12
N GLY A 56 0.09 -17.33 -3.26
CA GLY A 56 1.33 -16.62 -3.53
C GLY A 56 1.25 -15.11 -3.74
N PRO A 57 2.38 -14.48 -4.13
CA PRO A 57 2.57 -13.05 -4.00
C PRO A 57 1.63 -12.18 -4.84
N GLU A 58 1.30 -12.59 -6.06
CA GLU A 58 0.40 -11.83 -6.94
C GLU A 58 -1.07 -11.92 -6.47
N ALA A 59 -1.50 -13.08 -5.97
CA ALA A 59 -2.83 -13.22 -5.38
C ALA A 59 -2.98 -12.37 -4.11
N ALA A 60 -1.96 -12.36 -3.25
CA ALA A 60 -1.91 -11.48 -2.08
C ALA A 60 -2.00 -9.99 -2.48
N ARG A 61 -1.28 -9.60 -3.54
CA ARG A 61 -1.36 -8.23 -4.10
C ARG A 61 -2.76 -7.90 -4.63
N GLN A 62 -3.40 -8.81 -5.35
CA GLN A 62 -4.76 -8.62 -5.87
C GLN A 62 -5.77 -8.49 -4.73
N ARG A 63 -5.69 -9.35 -3.71
CA ARG A 63 -6.55 -9.29 -2.52
C ARG A 63 -6.37 -7.97 -1.78
N LEU A 64 -5.13 -7.51 -1.62
CA LEU A 64 -4.83 -6.19 -1.06
C LEU A 64 -5.38 -5.04 -1.91
N THR A 65 -5.29 -5.14 -3.24
CA THR A 65 -5.85 -4.13 -4.15
C THR A 65 -7.36 -4.01 -3.97
N ARG A 66 -8.08 -5.12 -3.86
CA ARG A 66 -9.52 -5.14 -3.56
C ARG A 66 -9.84 -4.56 -2.19
N LEU A 67 -9.04 -4.84 -1.16
CA LEU A 67 -9.21 -4.23 0.16
C LEU A 67 -9.06 -2.71 0.14
N MET A 68 -8.14 -2.19 -0.66
CA MET A 68 -7.92 -0.75 -0.80
C MET A 68 -9.06 -0.07 -1.57
N LEU A 69 -9.55 -0.70 -2.64
CA LEU A 69 -10.77 -0.26 -3.32
C LEU A 69 -11.93 -0.23 -2.33
N GLU A 70 -12.12 -1.30 -1.56
CA GLU A 70 -13.25 -1.35 -0.63
C GLU A 70 -13.17 -0.35 0.52
N SER A 71 -11.96 -0.05 0.96
CA SER A 71 -11.73 1.01 1.95
C SER A 71 -12.13 2.38 1.39
N ASN A 72 -11.93 2.62 0.09
CA ASN A 72 -12.37 3.85 -0.57
C ASN A 72 -13.90 3.91 -0.71
N CYS A 73 -14.53 2.81 -1.14
CA CYS A 73 -15.98 2.74 -1.33
C CYS A 73 -16.77 2.76 -0.01
N SER A 74 -16.15 2.36 1.10
CA SER A 74 -16.77 2.35 2.43
C SER A 74 -16.41 3.59 3.26
N TRP A 75 -15.81 4.62 2.66
CA TRP A 75 -15.29 5.79 3.38
C TRP A 75 -16.37 6.54 4.18
N ASP A 76 -17.57 6.63 3.64
CA ASP A 76 -18.75 7.22 4.29
C ASP A 76 -19.04 6.57 5.66
N ILE A 77 -18.84 5.25 5.78
CA ILE A 77 -19.02 4.50 7.02
C ILE A 77 -18.02 4.95 8.10
N LEU A 78 -16.81 5.37 7.72
CA LEU A 78 -15.84 5.89 8.67
C LEU A 78 -16.39 7.13 9.38
N VAL A 79 -16.94 8.07 8.62
CA VAL A 79 -17.48 9.33 9.12
C VAL A 79 -18.78 9.07 9.89
N ALA A 80 -19.70 8.30 9.29
CA ALA A 80 -21.02 8.06 9.84
C ALA A 80 -21.01 7.13 11.06
N LYS A 81 -20.24 6.05 11.05
CA LYS A 81 -20.30 4.95 12.04
C LYS A 81 -18.97 4.65 12.74
N GLY A 82 -17.89 5.30 12.35
CA GLY A 82 -16.58 5.20 13.00
C GLY A 82 -15.69 4.05 12.52
N PRO A 83 -14.43 4.01 12.97
CA PRO A 83 -13.41 3.10 12.44
C PRO A 83 -13.73 1.62 12.59
N LYS A 84 -14.34 1.19 13.71
CA LYS A 84 -14.71 -0.22 13.92
C LYS A 84 -15.67 -0.74 12.86
N SER A 85 -16.64 0.09 12.46
CA SER A 85 -17.67 -0.25 11.48
C SER A 85 -17.09 -0.31 10.07
N LEU A 86 -16.21 0.64 9.73
CA LEU A 86 -15.47 0.64 8.47
C LEU A 86 -14.72 -0.69 8.29
N TRP A 87 -13.82 -1.02 9.22
CA TRP A 87 -12.95 -2.19 9.05
C TRP A 87 -13.71 -3.52 9.09
N ALA A 88 -14.86 -3.57 9.76
CA ALA A 88 -15.75 -4.72 9.69
C ALA A 88 -16.44 -4.86 8.32
N ARG A 89 -16.87 -3.75 7.70
CA ARG A 89 -17.44 -3.76 6.35
C ARG A 89 -16.40 -4.19 5.30
N VAL A 90 -15.24 -3.55 5.31
CA VAL A 90 -14.14 -3.85 4.37
C VAL A 90 -13.68 -5.30 4.50
N GLY A 91 -13.54 -5.81 5.73
CA GLY A 91 -13.16 -7.21 5.96
C GLY A 91 -14.16 -8.22 5.39
N ARG A 92 -15.46 -7.98 5.56
CA ARG A 92 -16.51 -8.85 5.01
C ARG A 92 -16.60 -8.82 3.49
N ALA A 93 -16.35 -7.67 2.88
CA ALA A 93 -16.42 -7.53 1.43
C ALA A 93 -15.22 -8.17 0.70
N SER A 94 -14.12 -8.44 1.41
CA SER A 94 -13.05 -9.25 0.87
C SER A 94 -13.48 -10.72 0.81
N ASN A 95 -13.39 -11.35 -0.37
CA ASN A 95 -13.65 -12.78 -0.60
C ASN A 95 -12.82 -13.66 0.37
N GLY A 96 -13.36 -13.90 1.57
CA GLY A 96 -12.72 -14.65 2.65
C GLY A 96 -12.58 -13.92 4.00
N SER A 97 -13.55 -13.06 4.35
CA SER A 97 -13.76 -12.41 5.66
C SER A 97 -12.50 -12.23 6.52
N LEU A 98 -11.67 -11.24 6.20
CA LEU A 98 -10.51 -10.92 7.02
C LEU A 98 -10.92 -10.30 8.36
N PRO A 99 -10.26 -10.65 9.49
CA PRO A 99 -10.53 -10.00 10.77
C PRO A 99 -10.36 -8.49 10.66
N ARG A 100 -11.30 -7.70 11.20
CA ARG A 100 -11.29 -6.23 11.13
C ARG A 100 -9.95 -5.60 11.55
N SER A 101 -9.26 -6.22 12.52
CA SER A 101 -7.99 -5.72 13.03
C SER A 101 -6.86 -5.95 12.03
N ILE A 102 -6.87 -7.07 11.31
CA ILE A 102 -5.91 -7.41 10.24
C ILE A 102 -6.10 -6.45 9.07
N VAL A 103 -7.35 -6.24 8.64
CA VAL A 103 -7.71 -5.29 7.58
C VAL A 103 -7.20 -3.90 7.90
N ARG A 104 -7.52 -3.39 9.10
CA ARG A 104 -7.06 -2.09 9.57
C ARG A 104 -5.54 -1.98 9.48
N ASP A 105 -4.82 -2.92 10.10
CA ASP A 105 -3.37 -2.81 10.22
C ASP A 105 -2.69 -2.88 8.84
N LEU A 106 -3.20 -3.73 7.94
CA LEU A 106 -2.71 -3.87 6.57
C LEU A 106 -2.99 -2.61 5.74
N VAL A 107 -4.23 -2.12 5.70
CA VAL A 107 -4.59 -0.89 4.95
C VAL A 107 -3.77 0.29 5.45
N LEU A 108 -3.73 0.51 6.77
CA LEU A 108 -2.97 1.63 7.35
C LEU A 108 -1.45 1.48 7.17
N ALA A 109 -0.91 0.26 7.13
CA ALA A 109 0.51 0.05 6.82
C ALA A 109 0.86 0.54 5.41
N PHE A 110 0.02 0.25 4.43
CA PHE A 110 0.23 0.68 3.04
C PHE A 110 -0.04 2.17 2.83
N VAL A 111 -1.07 2.75 3.46
CA VAL A 111 -1.30 4.21 3.44
C VAL A 111 -0.09 4.95 4.02
N ARG A 112 0.43 4.49 5.18
CA ARG A 112 1.65 5.05 5.76
C ARG A 112 2.86 4.84 4.86
N ALA A 113 3.01 3.66 4.25
CA ALA A 113 4.09 3.38 3.31
C ALA A 113 4.06 4.29 2.08
N ARG A 114 2.86 4.65 1.58
CA ARG A 114 2.69 5.65 0.51
C ARG A 114 3.11 7.03 0.99
N GLY A 115 2.67 7.45 2.18
CA GLY A 115 3.08 8.72 2.79
C GLY A 115 4.60 8.81 2.95
N ARG A 116 5.27 7.74 3.39
CA ARG A 116 6.73 7.68 3.49
C ARG A 116 7.40 7.76 2.11
N PHE A 117 6.85 7.09 1.10
CA PHE A 117 7.39 7.17 -0.26
C PHE A 117 7.39 8.60 -0.79
N LEU A 118 6.29 9.35 -0.63
CA LEU A 118 6.21 10.74 -1.08
C LEU A 118 7.16 11.66 -0.32
N ARG A 119 7.32 11.45 0.99
CA ARG A 119 8.30 12.18 1.82
C ARG A 119 9.74 11.88 1.41
N ARG A 120 10.04 10.63 1.08
CA ARG A 120 11.37 10.22 0.59
C ARG A 120 11.69 10.80 -0.80
N PHE A 121 10.67 10.97 -1.64
CA PHE A 121 10.81 11.46 -3.01
C PHE A 121 9.94 12.70 -3.24
N PRO A 122 10.23 13.84 -2.59
CA PRO A 122 9.34 15.00 -2.55
C PRO A 122 9.13 15.69 -3.91
N ARG A 123 9.98 15.38 -4.91
CA ARG A 123 9.87 15.90 -6.28
C ARG A 123 9.02 15.01 -7.20
N LYS A 124 8.53 13.86 -6.73
CA LYS A 124 7.61 13.01 -7.48
C LYS A 124 6.19 13.51 -7.30
N ASP A 125 5.43 13.54 -8.40
CA ASP A 125 4.01 13.85 -8.37
C ASP A 125 3.27 12.76 -7.54
N PRO A 126 2.47 13.13 -6.52
CA PRO A 126 1.64 12.19 -5.78
C PRO A 126 0.69 11.36 -6.66
N HIS A 127 0.29 11.85 -7.83
CA HIS A 127 -0.61 11.20 -8.77
C HIS A 127 0.13 10.39 -9.86
N ASP A 128 1.45 10.48 -9.97
CA ASP A 128 2.27 9.60 -10.82
C ASP A 128 2.42 8.22 -10.15
N VAL A 129 1.45 7.36 -10.40
CA VAL A 129 1.37 5.99 -9.90
C VAL A 129 1.48 4.98 -11.03
N ASP A 130 2.06 3.81 -10.75
CA ASP A 130 2.32 2.76 -11.74
C ASP A 130 1.42 1.52 -11.57
N ASN A 131 0.51 1.54 -10.60
CA ASN A 131 -0.41 0.44 -10.35
C ASN A 131 -1.66 0.91 -9.57
N MET A 132 -2.77 0.19 -9.74
CA MET A 132 -4.05 0.50 -9.08
C MET A 132 -3.96 0.45 -7.55
N LEU A 133 -3.12 -0.41 -6.98
CA LEU A 133 -2.93 -0.46 -5.53
C LEU A 133 -2.36 0.86 -4.98
N ALA A 134 -1.36 1.43 -5.66
CA ALA A 134 -0.82 2.75 -5.33
C ALA A 134 -1.85 3.87 -5.56
N ALA A 135 -2.66 3.78 -6.62
CA ALA A 135 -3.75 4.74 -6.87
C ALA A 135 -4.78 4.75 -5.72
N TYR A 136 -5.29 3.57 -5.34
CA TYR A 136 -6.26 3.46 -4.23
C TYR A 136 -5.68 3.88 -2.88
N ALA A 137 -4.41 3.56 -2.62
CA ALA A 137 -3.72 4.00 -1.40
C ALA A 137 -3.50 5.51 -1.38
N GLN A 138 -3.23 6.13 -2.54
CA GLN A 138 -3.09 7.57 -2.69
C GLN A 138 -4.42 8.29 -2.41
N HIS A 139 -5.51 7.82 -3.02
CA HIS A 139 -6.86 8.32 -2.75
C HIS A 139 -7.23 8.25 -1.25
N LEU A 140 -6.94 7.12 -0.58
CA LEU A 140 -7.15 7.01 0.87
C LEU A 140 -6.28 7.98 1.66
N LEU A 141 -5.01 8.14 1.27
CA LEU A 141 -4.10 9.07 1.93
C LEU A 141 -4.63 10.51 1.85
N GLU A 142 -5.11 10.93 0.68
CA GLU A 142 -5.72 12.24 0.46
C GLU A 142 -6.99 12.42 1.31
N LYS A 143 -7.92 11.46 1.27
CA LYS A 143 -9.12 11.47 2.12
C LYS A 143 -8.79 11.58 3.62
N PHE A 144 -7.76 10.86 4.08
CA PHE A 144 -7.31 10.97 5.47
C PHE A 144 -6.70 12.34 5.79
N GLN A 145 -5.94 12.93 4.86
CA GLN A 145 -5.35 14.26 4.99
C GLN A 145 -6.43 15.35 5.01
N GLU A 146 -7.44 15.24 4.15
CA GLU A 146 -8.59 16.14 4.08
C GLU A 146 -9.45 16.09 5.34
N LEU A 147 -9.64 14.88 5.88
CA LEU A 147 -10.41 14.69 7.10
C LEU A 147 -9.82 15.47 8.29
N LYS A 148 -8.50 15.68 8.34
CA LYS A 148 -7.75 16.41 9.39
C LYS A 148 -7.97 15.93 10.83
N GLN A 149 -8.75 14.86 11.04
CA GLN A 149 -9.04 14.29 12.36
C GLN A 149 -8.15 13.07 12.64
N LYS A 150 -7.57 13.05 13.84
CA LYS A 150 -6.78 11.92 14.35
C LYS A 150 -7.62 10.91 15.14
N VAL A 151 -8.78 11.36 15.63
CA VAL A 151 -9.73 10.61 16.44
C VAL A 151 -11.12 10.79 15.82
N ILE A 152 -11.81 9.68 15.56
CA ILE A 152 -13.20 9.68 15.11
C ILE A 152 -14.00 8.83 16.08
N ARG A 153 -15.05 9.39 16.67
CA ARG A 153 -15.93 8.71 17.64
C ARG A 153 -15.13 8.02 18.78
N GLY A 154 -14.15 8.73 19.34
CA GLY A 154 -13.31 8.24 20.44
C GLY A 154 -12.25 7.20 20.06
N LEU A 155 -12.09 6.89 18.77
CA LEU A 155 -11.10 5.91 18.30
C LEU A 155 -10.06 6.57 17.42
N HIS A 156 -8.79 6.30 17.73
CA HIS A 156 -7.68 6.74 16.89
C HIS A 156 -7.63 5.97 15.57
N VAL A 157 -7.40 6.70 14.49
CA VAL A 157 -7.37 6.15 13.14
C VAL A 157 -5.94 5.80 12.69
N HIS A 158 -4.92 6.40 13.33
CA HIS A 158 -3.48 6.07 13.16
C HIS A 158 -2.98 5.98 11.70
N TRP A 159 -3.53 6.80 10.80
CA TRP A 159 -3.13 6.86 9.39
C TRP A 159 -1.85 7.69 9.16
N TYR A 160 -1.53 8.60 10.09
CA TYR A 160 -0.44 9.57 9.96
C TYR A 160 0.92 8.98 10.37
N LEU A 161 1.98 9.58 9.85
CA LEU A 161 3.35 9.28 10.25
C LEU A 161 3.69 10.01 11.55
N SER A 162 4.44 9.34 12.43
CA SER A 162 4.99 10.01 13.61
C SER A 162 6.11 10.97 13.21
N GLU A 163 6.38 11.99 14.02
CA GLU A 163 7.48 12.93 13.77
C GLU A 163 8.82 12.19 13.62
N LYS A 164 9.05 11.18 14.45
CA LYS A 164 10.22 10.30 14.38
C LYS A 164 10.30 9.56 13.04
N ASP A 165 9.17 9.09 12.51
CA ASP A 165 9.14 8.41 11.21
C ASP A 165 9.37 9.39 10.05
N ILE A 166 8.86 10.62 10.15
CA ILE A 166 9.10 11.68 9.16
C ILE A 166 10.59 12.01 9.11
N GLN A 167 11.20 12.33 10.26
CA GLN A 167 12.62 12.62 10.36
C GLN A 167 13.49 11.47 9.86
N ALA A 168 13.13 10.23 10.20
CA ALA A 168 13.86 9.05 9.73
C ALA A 168 13.77 8.83 8.22
N VAL A 169 12.68 9.25 7.58
CA VAL A 169 12.51 9.14 6.13
C VAL A 169 13.22 10.27 5.40
N GLU A 170 13.07 11.50 5.90
CA GLU A 170 13.62 12.71 5.29
C GLU A 170 15.15 12.79 5.47
N SER A 171 15.72 12.15 6.50
CA SER A 171 17.17 12.00 6.65
C SER A 171 17.80 11.08 5.60
N ILE A 172 17.02 10.18 4.99
CA ILE A 172 17.49 9.30 3.92
C ILE A 172 17.38 10.07 2.60
N LYS A 173 18.39 10.89 2.31
CA LYS A 173 18.47 11.61 1.04
C LYS A 173 18.65 10.61 -0.11
N PRO A 174 17.75 10.59 -1.12
CA PRO A 174 17.93 9.76 -2.30
C PRO A 174 19.21 10.19 -3.04
N GLN A 175 20.17 9.28 -3.18
CA GLN A 175 21.37 9.54 -3.98
C GLN A 175 21.11 9.15 -5.43
N GLY A 176 21.46 10.02 -6.37
CA GLY A 176 21.38 9.77 -7.80
C GLY A 176 22.75 9.52 -8.43
N PRO A 177 22.82 8.99 -9.66
CA PRO A 177 24.07 8.86 -10.39
C PRO A 177 24.63 10.25 -10.71
N ALA A 178 25.81 10.56 -10.17
CA ALA A 178 26.49 11.83 -10.30
C ALA A 178 27.52 11.82 -11.42
N ARG A 179 28.29 10.73 -11.50
CA ARG A 179 29.35 10.56 -12.50
C ARG A 179 29.42 9.12 -12.95
N GLN A 180 29.52 8.88 -14.26
CA GLN A 180 29.83 7.55 -14.76
C GLN A 180 31.32 7.27 -14.59
N LEU A 181 31.68 6.28 -13.78
CA LEU A 181 33.06 5.86 -13.55
C LEU A 181 33.52 4.82 -14.58
N SER A 182 32.59 4.01 -15.08
CA SER A 182 32.84 3.06 -16.17
C SER A 182 31.51 2.66 -16.84
N ARG A 183 31.57 1.82 -17.88
CA ARG A 183 30.40 1.35 -18.64
C ARG A 183 29.22 0.90 -17.74
N ASN A 184 29.52 0.27 -16.59
CA ASN A 184 28.52 -0.26 -15.65
C ASN A 184 28.66 0.28 -14.20
N LYS A 185 29.45 1.33 -13.97
CA LYS A 185 29.64 1.89 -12.62
C LYS A 185 29.36 3.38 -12.60
N PHE A 186 28.53 3.79 -11.64
CA PHE A 186 28.19 5.19 -11.40
C PHE A 186 28.54 5.55 -9.96
N GLU A 187 29.19 6.69 -9.79
CA GLU A 187 29.29 7.37 -8.51
C GLU A 187 27.92 7.93 -8.13
N LEU A 188 27.51 7.77 -6.87
CA LEU A 188 26.24 8.27 -6.37
C LEU A 188 26.47 9.54 -5.54
N SER A 189 25.64 10.56 -5.73
CA SER A 189 25.67 11.80 -4.95
C SER A 189 24.27 12.21 -4.50
N GLU A 190 24.19 12.87 -3.34
CA GLU A 190 22.98 13.52 -2.85
C GLU A 190 22.59 14.75 -3.69
N SER A 191 23.56 15.40 -4.34
CA SER A 191 23.30 16.55 -5.23
C SER A 191 22.78 16.12 -6.61
N ALA A 192 22.98 14.85 -6.98
CA ALA A 192 22.54 14.30 -8.25
C ALA A 192 21.09 13.80 -8.15
N ARG A 193 20.28 14.11 -9.16
CA ARG A 193 18.88 13.65 -9.21
C ARG A 193 18.85 12.13 -9.33
N ASN A 194 18.26 11.44 -8.35
CA ASN A 194 18.00 10.01 -8.49
C ASN A 194 16.90 9.77 -9.52
N MET A 195 17.31 9.57 -10.77
CA MET A 195 16.46 9.17 -11.89
C MET A 195 16.43 7.65 -12.08
N LEU A 196 17.07 6.88 -11.19
CA LEU A 196 17.05 5.43 -11.25
C LEU A 196 15.64 4.96 -10.92
N VAL A 197 14.97 4.47 -11.93
CA VAL A 197 13.75 3.69 -11.79
C VAL A 197 14.12 2.22 -12.03
N PRO A 198 13.44 1.26 -11.36
CA PRO A 198 13.62 -0.16 -11.68
C PRO A 198 13.53 -0.39 -13.19
N VAL A 199 14.34 -1.30 -13.77
CA VAL A 199 14.40 -1.52 -15.24
C VAL A 199 13.02 -1.75 -15.87
N ARG A 200 12.09 -2.36 -15.13
CA ARG A 200 10.68 -2.54 -15.54
C ARG A 200 9.91 -1.22 -15.80
N CYS A 201 10.39 -0.10 -15.26
CA CYS A 201 9.84 1.24 -15.44
C CYS A 201 10.49 1.98 -16.62
N LEU A 202 11.53 1.42 -17.26
CA LEU A 202 12.23 2.02 -18.40
C LEU A 202 11.61 1.65 -19.76
N SER A 203 10.59 0.78 -19.81
CA SER A 203 9.95 0.37 -21.06
C SER A 203 8.45 0.68 -21.09
N PRO A 204 7.95 1.39 -22.12
CA PRO A 204 8.67 2.28 -23.03
C PRO A 204 8.44 3.73 -22.61
N ILE A 205 9.54 4.47 -22.49
CA ILE A 205 9.55 5.91 -22.68
C ILE A 205 8.82 6.17 -24.01
N GLY A 206 7.59 6.72 -23.95
CA GLY A 206 6.74 6.98 -25.13
C GLY A 206 5.37 6.29 -25.17
N LYS A 207 5.02 5.38 -24.25
CA LYS A 207 3.60 4.99 -24.08
C LYS A 207 2.95 5.91 -23.05
N PHE A 208 1.78 6.45 -23.39
CA PHE A 208 0.92 7.13 -22.41
C PHE A 208 0.73 6.21 -21.20
N LYS A 209 1.25 6.61 -20.04
CA LYS A 209 0.82 5.98 -18.80
C LYS A 209 -0.67 6.23 -18.70
N GLY A 210 -1.47 5.17 -18.55
CA GLY A 210 -2.90 5.32 -18.30
C GLY A 210 -3.11 6.22 -17.08
N ASN A 211 -4.14 7.06 -17.10
CA ASN A 211 -4.53 7.87 -15.95
C ASN A 211 -5.07 6.95 -14.85
N LEU A 212 -4.19 6.26 -14.13
CA LEU A 212 -4.57 5.28 -13.11
C LEU A 212 -5.30 5.92 -11.93
N MET A 213 -5.01 7.18 -11.62
CA MET A 213 -5.78 7.93 -10.61
C MET A 213 -7.23 8.16 -11.06
N GLY A 214 -7.43 8.55 -12.32
CA GLY A 214 -8.76 8.72 -12.92
C GLY A 214 -9.51 7.40 -13.07
N MET A 215 -8.85 6.33 -13.51
CA MET A 215 -9.44 4.99 -13.56
C MET A 215 -9.84 4.49 -12.16
N ALA A 216 -9.02 4.77 -11.14
CA ALA A 216 -9.35 4.42 -9.77
C ALA A 216 -10.58 5.19 -9.25
N GLU A 217 -10.66 6.49 -9.55
CA GLU A 217 -11.84 7.30 -9.22
C GLU A 217 -13.10 6.74 -9.89
N GLU A 218 -13.01 6.44 -11.19
CA GLU A 218 -14.13 5.86 -11.95
C GLU A 218 -14.60 4.51 -11.37
N GLU A 219 -13.67 3.61 -11.03
CA GLU A 219 -14.00 2.31 -10.42
C GLU A 219 -14.66 2.47 -9.04
N ILE A 220 -14.19 3.44 -8.23
CA ILE A 220 -14.80 3.79 -6.94
C ILE A 220 -16.23 4.29 -7.16
N GLN A 221 -16.44 5.25 -8.07
CA GLN A 221 -17.77 5.82 -8.33
C GLN A 221 -18.75 4.77 -8.89
N ASN A 222 -18.30 3.93 -9.83
CA ASN A 222 -19.13 2.88 -10.40
C ASN A 222 -19.62 1.89 -9.33
N LEU A 223 -18.73 1.45 -8.42
CA LEU A 223 -19.13 0.56 -7.33
C LEU A 223 -20.04 1.24 -6.31
N LEU A 224 -19.88 2.54 -6.06
CA LEU A 224 -20.77 3.30 -5.20
C LEU A 224 -22.18 3.39 -5.79
N THR A 225 -22.29 3.62 -7.11
CA THR A 225 -23.56 3.66 -7.82
C THR A 225 -24.28 2.33 -7.76
N VAL A 226 -23.62 1.23 -8.15
CA VAL A 226 -24.21 -0.12 -8.12
C VAL A 226 -24.78 -0.47 -6.73
N ARG A 227 -24.08 -0.11 -5.66
CA ARG A 227 -24.53 -0.40 -4.27
C ARG A 227 -25.69 0.45 -3.80
N ARG A 228 -25.88 1.64 -4.38
CA ARG A 228 -27.06 2.46 -4.09
C ARG A 228 -28.28 1.85 -4.75
N ASP A 229 -28.12 1.39 -5.99
CA ASP A 229 -29.19 0.75 -6.75
C ASP A 229 -29.63 -0.58 -6.14
N GLU A 230 -28.70 -1.35 -5.52
CA GLU A 230 -29.01 -2.57 -4.77
C GLU A 230 -29.72 -2.34 -3.42
N GLN A 231 -29.85 -1.09 -2.95
CA GLN A 231 -30.51 -0.73 -1.69
C GLN A 231 -31.89 -0.08 -1.86
N LEU A 232 -32.33 0.14 -3.11
CA LEU A 232 -33.66 0.64 -3.49
C LEU A 232 -34.56 -0.53 -3.90
#